data_AF-A0A820PCU5-F1
#
_entry.id   AF-A0A820PCU5-F1
#
_cell.length_a   1.000
_cell.length_b   1.000
_cell.length_c   1.000
_cell.angle_alpha   90.00
_cell.angle_beta   90.00
_cell.angle_gamma   90.00
#
_symmetry.space_group_name_H-M   'P 1'
#
loop_
_entity.id
_entity.type
_entity.pdbx_description
1 polymer ?
#
loop_
_entity_poly.entity_id
_entity_poly.type
_entity_poly.pdbx_seq_one_letter_code
_entity_poly.pdbx_strand_id
1 'polypeptide(L)'
;MIYYHNLTNSFPGGLFKFVHRVLLYDERPFEYEFFIRIAKAFPFLKMLIIDNRSPQILNEDNQNLPIVEYPHLIHLDLSSAHDDYIEQLLVNTKT
;
A
#
# COMPACT_ATOMS: atom_id res chain seq x y z
N MET A 1 -16.53 -7.89 11.03
CA MET A 1 -15.57 -7.23 10.11
C MET A 1 -14.22 -7.85 10.40
N ILE A 2 -13.56 -8.50 9.44
CA ILE A 2 -12.26 -9.16 9.68
C ILE A 2 -11.14 -8.14 9.43
N TYR A 3 -10.22 -8.06 10.39
CA TYR A 3 -9.10 -7.13 10.44
C TYR A 3 -7.80 -7.94 10.35
N TYR A 4 -6.82 -7.46 9.58
CA TYR A 4 -5.47 -8.03 9.54
C TYR A 4 -4.46 -6.97 9.98
N HIS A 5 -3.79 -7.19 11.11
CA HIS A 5 -2.81 -6.27 11.68
C HIS A 5 -1.39 -6.59 11.21
N ASN A 6 -0.57 -5.54 11.06
CA ASN A 6 0.89 -5.59 10.92
C ASN A 6 1.38 -6.46 9.77
N LEU A 7 0.86 -6.22 8.58
CA LEU A 7 1.39 -6.81 7.36
C LEU A 7 2.71 -6.13 7.00
N THR A 8 3.80 -6.90 7.03
CA THR A 8 5.15 -6.41 6.71
C THR A 8 5.58 -6.80 5.30
N ASN A 9 6.75 -6.32 4.88
CA ASN A 9 7.33 -6.56 3.56
C ASN A 9 7.45 -8.06 3.20
N SER A 10 7.51 -8.91 4.21
CA SER A 10 7.63 -10.37 4.08
C SER A 10 6.31 -11.07 3.71
N PHE A 11 5.21 -10.33 3.54
CA PHE A 11 3.93 -10.91 3.15
C PHE A 11 4.03 -11.65 1.82
N PRO A 12 3.77 -12.98 1.79
CA PRO A 12 3.92 -13.78 0.58
C PRO A 12 2.79 -13.57 -0.43
N GLY A 13 1.72 -12.86 -0.05
CA GLY A 13 0.49 -12.78 -0.83
C GLY A 13 -0.55 -13.80 -0.36
N GLY A 14 -1.52 -14.08 -1.22
CA GLY A 14 -2.66 -14.97 -0.94
C GLY A 14 -3.96 -14.37 -1.46
N LEU A 15 -5.11 -14.91 -1.05
CA LEU A 15 -6.42 -14.35 -1.41
C LEU A 15 -7.33 -14.32 -0.18
N PHE A 16 -7.65 -13.11 0.27
CA PHE A 16 -8.34 -12.85 1.53
C PHE A 16 -9.62 -12.03 1.27
N LYS A 17 -10.61 -12.65 0.62
CA LYS A 17 -11.86 -11.98 0.19
C LYS A 17 -12.70 -11.38 1.34
N PHE A 18 -12.50 -11.82 2.58
CA PHE A 18 -13.28 -11.37 3.72
C PHE A 18 -12.58 -10.32 4.58
N VAL A 19 -11.31 -10.01 4.28
CA VAL A 19 -10.55 -8.96 4.97
C VAL A 19 -10.83 -7.63 4.28
N HIS A 20 -11.31 -6.68 5.08
CA HIS A 20 -11.71 -5.35 4.58
C HIS A 20 -10.87 -4.23 5.17
N ARG A 21 -10.02 -4.53 6.16
CA ARG A 21 -9.11 -3.57 6.78
C ARG A 21 -7.72 -4.17 6.89
N VAL A 22 -6.72 -3.43 6.43
CA VAL A 22 -5.31 -3.82 6.47
C VAL A 22 -4.50 -2.67 7.03
N LEU A 23 -3.65 -2.98 8.00
CA LEU A 23 -2.59 -2.11 8.50
C LEU A 23 -1.24 -2.66 7.99
N LEU A 24 -0.52 -1.82 7.25
CA LEU A 24 0.83 -2.11 6.78
C LEU A 24 1.84 -1.47 7.73
N TYR A 25 2.89 -2.22 8.04
CA TYR A 25 4.01 -1.75 8.87
C TYR A 25 5.33 -2.09 8.20
N ASP A 26 6.21 -1.10 8.05
CA ASP A 26 7.46 -1.27 7.33
C ASP A 26 8.58 -1.85 8.23
N GLU A 27 9.22 -2.94 7.79
CA GLU A 27 10.54 -3.35 8.32
C GLU A 27 11.67 -2.71 7.50
N ARG A 28 11.35 -2.42 6.24
CA ARG A 28 12.15 -1.72 5.25
C ARG A 28 11.19 -0.96 4.33
N PRO A 29 11.63 0.06 3.57
CA PRO A 29 10.74 0.78 2.67
C PRO A 29 9.97 -0.17 1.75
N PHE A 30 8.66 0.05 1.58
CA PHE A 30 7.86 -0.78 0.69
C PHE A 30 8.21 -0.49 -0.76
N GLU A 31 8.34 -1.56 -1.54
CA GLU A 31 8.49 -1.53 -2.98
C GLU A 31 7.12 -1.36 -3.66
N TYR A 32 7.07 -0.83 -4.87
CA TYR A 32 5.83 -0.68 -5.62
C TYR A 32 5.06 -2.01 -5.79
N GLU A 33 5.79 -3.08 -6.08
CA GLU A 33 5.28 -4.44 -6.26
C GLU A 33 4.59 -4.97 -5.00
N PHE A 34 4.96 -4.45 -3.82
CA PHE A 34 4.29 -4.78 -2.58
C PHE A 34 2.85 -4.30 -2.59
N PHE A 35 2.59 -3.06 -3.02
CA PHE A 35 1.23 -2.53 -3.13
C PHE A 35 0.39 -3.30 -4.15
N ILE A 36 0.96 -3.71 -5.28
CA ILE A 36 0.29 -4.61 -6.22
C ILE A 36 -0.11 -5.93 -5.55
N ARG A 37 0.79 -6.48 -4.73
CA ARG A 37 0.55 -7.73 -3.99
C ARG A 37 -0.60 -7.56 -2.99
N ILE A 38 -0.66 -6.43 -2.28
CA ILE A 38 -1.76 -6.10 -1.37
C ILE A 38 -3.08 -5.96 -2.14
N ALA A 39 -3.11 -5.22 -3.25
CA ALA A 39 -4.31 -5.06 -4.08
C ALA A 39 -4.88 -6.41 -4.57
N LYS A 40 -4.00 -7.32 -5.01
CA LYS A 40 -4.38 -8.67 -5.43
C LYS A 40 -4.86 -9.55 -4.28
N ALA A 41 -4.21 -9.44 -3.12
CA ALA A 41 -4.52 -10.28 -1.97
C ALA A 41 -5.82 -9.89 -1.27
N PHE A 42 -6.17 -8.61 -1.30
CA PHE A 42 -7.33 -8.05 -0.60
C PHE A 42 -8.29 -7.36 -1.59
N PRO A 43 -8.98 -8.12 -2.45
CA PRO A 43 -9.78 -7.54 -3.53
C PRO A 43 -10.96 -6.68 -3.04
N PHE A 44 -11.42 -6.86 -1.80
CA PHE A 44 -12.52 -6.10 -1.20
C PHE A 44 -12.06 -5.17 -0.07
N LEU A 45 -10.79 -4.75 -0.10
CA LEU A 45 -10.22 -3.85 0.90
C LEU A 45 -10.98 -2.53 0.93
N LYS A 46 -11.43 -2.11 2.11
CA LYS A 46 -12.16 -0.85 2.34
C LYS A 46 -11.33 0.19 3.09
N MET A 47 -10.37 -0.27 3.88
CA MET A 47 -9.51 0.57 4.69
C MET A 47 -8.07 0.08 4.61
N LEU A 48 -7.18 0.97 4.17
CA LEU A 48 -5.74 0.75 4.14
C LEU A 48 -5.09 1.80 5.04
N ILE A 49 -4.32 1.34 6.02
CA ILE A 49 -3.53 2.19 6.89
C ILE A 49 -2.07 1.86 6.63
N ILE A 50 -1.25 2.89 6.40
CA ILE A 50 0.19 2.73 6.18
C ILE A 50 0.90 3.46 7.32
N ASP A 51 1.63 2.70 8.12
CA ASP A 51 2.53 3.21 9.13
C ASP A 51 3.95 2.84 8.69
N ASN A 52 4.70 3.84 8.25
CA ASN A 52 6.07 3.65 7.82
C ASN A 52 6.96 4.79 8.29
N ARG A 53 8.18 4.44 8.72
CA ARG A 53 9.11 5.43 9.28
C ARG A 53 10.22 5.83 8.32
N SER A 54 10.42 5.04 7.27
CA SER A 54 11.51 5.24 6.32
C SER A 54 10.97 5.75 4.98
N PRO A 55 11.71 6.67 4.31
CA PRO A 55 11.39 7.05 2.94
C PRO A 55 11.53 5.85 1.99
N GLN A 56 10.73 5.84 0.92
CA GLN A 56 10.94 4.97 -0.23
C GLN A 56 12.31 5.22 -0.86
N ILE A 57 12.90 4.14 -1.34
CA ILE A 57 14.05 4.22 -2.24
C ILE A 57 13.50 4.52 -3.63
N LEU A 58 13.35 5.80 -3.94
CA LEU A 58 12.93 6.27 -5.26
C LEU A 58 14.12 6.15 -6.22
N ASN A 59 14.01 5.24 -7.19
CA ASN A 59 14.89 5.21 -8.35
C ASN A 59 14.23 6.02 -9.49
N GLU A 60 14.99 6.47 -10.48
CA GLU A 60 14.45 7.23 -11.64
C GLU A 60 13.31 6.46 -12.35
N ASP A 61 13.36 5.13 -12.34
CA ASP A 61 12.31 4.25 -12.88
C ASP A 61 10.98 4.32 -12.11
N ASN A 62 10.99 4.70 -10.83
CA ASN A 62 9.80 4.73 -9.98
C ASN A 62 8.90 5.94 -10.24
N GLN A 63 9.38 6.96 -10.95
CA GLN A 63 8.63 8.21 -11.21
C GLN A 63 7.47 8.03 -12.19
N ASN A 64 7.48 6.94 -12.98
CA ASN A 64 6.49 6.66 -14.03
C ASN A 64 5.60 5.45 -13.73
N LEU A 65 5.60 4.96 -12.48
CA LEU A 65 4.80 3.81 -12.12
C LEU A 65 3.31 4.18 -12.06
N PRO A 66 2.41 3.34 -12.62
CA PRO A 66 0.99 3.64 -12.60
C PRO A 66 0.45 3.52 -11.17
N ILE A 67 -0.57 4.31 -10.84
CA ILE A 67 -1.26 4.20 -9.56
C ILE A 67 -1.81 2.78 -9.37
N VAL A 68 -1.56 2.19 -8.19
CA VAL A 68 -2.15 0.90 -7.82
C VAL A 68 -3.61 1.12 -7.44
N GLU A 69 -4.51 0.48 -8.18
CA GLU A 69 -5.95 0.62 -7.95
C GLU A 69 -6.45 -0.29 -6.82
N TYR A 70 -7.27 0.28 -5.94
CA TYR A 70 -8.03 -0.45 -4.92
C TYR A 70 -9.53 -0.14 -5.08
N PRO A 71 -10.27 -0.91 -5.90
CA PRO A 71 -11.62 -0.54 -6.36
C PRO A 71 -12.67 -0.34 -5.27
N HIS A 72 -12.44 -0.94 -4.09
CA HIS A 72 -13.36 -0.87 -2.96
C HIS A 72 -12.83 -0.03 -1.78
N LEU A 73 -11.69 0.64 -1.96
CA LEU A 73 -11.07 1.44 -0.91
C LEU A 73 -11.90 2.69 -0.66
N ILE A 74 -12.29 2.88 0.60
CA ILE A 74 -13.09 4.03 1.05
C ILE A 74 -12.24 4.94 1.94
N HIS A 75 -11.25 4.37 2.63
CA HIS A 75 -10.38 5.08 3.55
C HIS A 75 -8.92 4.68 3.34
N LEU A 76 -8.09 5.68 3.07
CA LEU A 76 -6.63 5.57 3.05
C LEU A 76 -6.10 6.47 4.15
N ASP A 77 -5.40 5.88 5.12
CA ASP A 77 -4.75 6.60 6.22
C ASP A 77 -3.24 6.57 6.00
N LEU A 78 -2.69 7.77 5.74
CA LEU A 78 -1.27 8.04 5.55
C LEU A 78 -0.75 8.98 6.65
N SER A 79 -1.50 9.19 7.73
CA SER A 79 -1.13 10.16 8.78
C SER A 79 0.19 9.84 9.49
N SER A 80 0.60 8.58 9.44
CA SER A 80 1.87 8.07 9.98
C SER A 80 2.81 7.56 8.89
N ALA A 81 2.53 7.88 7.62
CA ALA A 81 3.36 7.51 6.50
C ALA A 81 4.35 8.64 6.15
N HIS A 82 5.48 8.27 5.56
CA HIS A 82 6.40 9.25 4.97
C HIS A 82 5.79 9.86 3.69
N ASP A 83 6.07 11.14 3.41
CA ASP A 83 5.35 11.93 2.39
C ASP A 83 5.48 11.39 0.95
N ASP A 84 6.57 10.69 0.63
CA ASP A 84 6.79 10.07 -0.69
C ASP A 84 5.81 8.93 -1.02
N TYR A 85 5.19 8.30 -0.01
CA TYR A 85 4.10 7.35 -0.23
C TYR A 85 2.82 8.03 -0.72
N ILE A 86 2.63 9.32 -0.39
CA ILE A 86 1.52 10.12 -0.91
C ILE A 86 1.68 10.28 -2.42
N GLU A 87 2.90 10.57 -2.88
CA GLU A 87 3.19 10.73 -4.30
C GLU A 87 2.89 9.45 -5.08
N GLN A 88 3.41 8.31 -4.64
CA GLN A 88 3.21 7.03 -5.34
C GLN A 88 1.75 6.56 -5.35
N LEU A 89 1.01 6.76 -4.25
CA LEU A 89 -0.35 6.21 -4.08
C LEU A 89 -1.45 7.14 -4.58
N LEU A 90 -1.24 8.45 -4.58
CA LEU A 90 -2.27 9.44 -4.89
C LEU A 90 -1.92 10.33 -6.09
N VAL A 91 -0.63 10.52 -6.40
CA VAL A 91 -0.21 11.45 -7.46
C VAL A 91 0.22 10.67 -8.69
N ASN A 92 -0.62 10.73 -9.74
CA ASN A 92 -0.20 10.29 -11.05
C ASN A 92 0.62 11.41 -11.69
N THR A 93 1.94 11.45 -11.46
CA THR A 93 2.82 12.35 -12.22
C THR A 93 2.96 11.83 -13.65
N LYS A 94 1.89 11.96 -14.45
CA LYS A 94 2.02 12.05 -15.90
C LYS A 94 2.56 13.43 -16.21
N THR A 95 3.87 13.55 -16.27
CA THR A 95 4.52 14.70 -16.90
C THR A 95 4.74 14.40 -18.38
#